data_AF-A0A7Y2YEG1-F1
#
_entry.id   AF-A0A7Y2YEG1-F1
#
_cell.length_a   1.000
_cell.length_b   1.000
_cell.length_c   1.000
_cell.angle_alpha   90.00
_cell.angle_beta   90.00
_cell.angle_gamma   90.00
#
_symmetry.space_group_name_H-M   'P 1'
#
loop_
_entity.id
_entity.type
_entity.pdbx_description
1 polymer ?
#
loop_
_entity_poly.entity_id
_entity_poly.type
_entity_poly.pdbx_seq_one_letter_code
_entity_poly.pdbx_strand_id
1 'polypeptide(L)'
;VILQTLHPDHPGLELLLSRGYEAYARWQLEERVAAGLPPVGFQALLRAEAHQKQQVEQFLKEATTVFPAGATRVFGPMPAIMERLGGRSRMYLMLLSESRRDLHAQIDPWLPRLRALKTARKVRWSIDVDPQEL
;
A
#
# COMPACT_ATOMS: atom_id res chain seq x y z
N VAL A 1 -1.85 -15.10 -30.83
CA VAL A 1 -1.08 -14.40 -29.76
C VAL A 1 0.07 -15.31 -29.37
N ILE A 2 1.29 -14.78 -29.26
CA ILE A 2 2.46 -15.50 -28.74
C ILE A 2 2.77 -14.94 -27.36
N LEU A 3 2.97 -15.82 -26.36
CA LEU A 3 3.33 -15.44 -25.00
C LEU A 3 4.75 -15.93 -24.70
N GLN A 4 5.62 -15.02 -24.25
CA GLN A 4 7.00 -15.32 -23.89
C GLN A 4 7.20 -15.09 -22.39
N THR A 5 7.60 -16.13 -21.67
CA THR A 5 7.82 -16.12 -20.23
C THR A 5 8.98 -17.06 -19.87
N LEU A 6 9.69 -16.76 -18.78
CA LEU A 6 10.67 -17.67 -18.17
C LEU A 6 10.01 -18.77 -17.33
N HIS A 7 8.71 -18.65 -17.05
CA HIS A 7 7.94 -19.58 -16.22
C HIS A 7 6.69 -20.07 -16.97
N PRO A 8 6.85 -20.90 -18.02
CA PRO A 8 5.71 -21.43 -18.77
C PRO A 8 4.82 -22.34 -17.91
N ASP A 9 5.39 -22.97 -16.89
CA ASP A 9 4.70 -23.93 -16.00
C ASP A 9 4.02 -23.26 -14.80
N HIS A 10 3.85 -21.94 -14.80
CA HIS A 10 3.19 -21.25 -13.69
C HIS A 10 1.71 -21.67 -13.59
N PRO A 11 1.20 -22.16 -12.44
CA PRO A 11 -0.15 -22.71 -12.32
C PRO A 11 -1.25 -21.73 -12.76
N GLY A 12 -1.09 -20.44 -12.43
CA GLY A 12 -2.03 -19.41 -12.87
C GLY A 12 -2.03 -19.19 -14.38
N LEU A 13 -0.87 -19.35 -15.05
CA LEU A 13 -0.78 -19.22 -16.51
C LEU A 13 -1.44 -20.41 -17.20
N GLU A 14 -1.17 -21.63 -16.71
CA GLU A 14 -1.83 -22.85 -17.21
C GLU A 14 -3.35 -22.77 -17.04
N LEU A 15 -3.83 -22.32 -15.88
CA LEU A 15 -5.24 -22.15 -15.60
C LEU A 15 -5.90 -21.14 -16.55
N LEU A 16 -5.23 -20.00 -16.79
CA LEU A 16 -5.72 -18.97 -17.70
C LEU A 16 -5.81 -19.48 -19.14
N LEU A 17 -4.79 -20.21 -19.62
CA LEU A 17 -4.73 -20.73 -20.98
C LEU A 17 -5.72 -21.88 -21.21
N SER A 18 -5.93 -22.75 -20.21
CA SER A 18 -6.78 -23.94 -20.33
C SER A 18 -8.25 -23.70 -20.00
N ARG A 19 -8.55 -22.82 -19.04
CA ARG A 19 -9.91 -22.60 -18.50
C ARG A 19 -10.43 -21.17 -18.63
N GLY A 20 -9.60 -20.27 -19.15
CA GLY A 20 -9.99 -18.89 -19.44
C GLY A 20 -10.02 -17.98 -18.21
N TYR A 21 -10.42 -16.73 -18.47
CA TYR A 21 -10.34 -15.63 -17.52
C TYR A 21 -11.12 -15.88 -16.23
N GLU A 22 -12.34 -16.42 -16.31
CA GLU A 22 -13.21 -16.55 -15.14
C GLU A 22 -12.65 -17.53 -14.10
N ALA A 23 -12.10 -18.66 -14.55
CA ALA A 23 -11.45 -19.63 -13.68
C ALA A 23 -10.21 -19.01 -13.01
N TYR A 24 -9.39 -18.28 -13.79
CA TYR A 24 -8.23 -17.57 -13.27
C TYR A 24 -8.61 -16.48 -12.25
N ALA A 25 -9.65 -15.70 -12.52
CA ALA A 25 -10.11 -14.62 -11.66
C ALA A 25 -10.64 -15.16 -10.32
N ARG A 26 -11.36 -16.29 -10.31
CA ARG A 26 -11.80 -16.95 -9.07
C ARG A 26 -10.61 -17.45 -8.25
N TRP A 27 -9.65 -18.10 -8.90
CA TRP A 27 -8.42 -18.56 -8.25
C TRP A 27 -7.64 -17.41 -7.61
N GLN A 28 -7.44 -16.30 -8.33
CA GLN A 28 -6.81 -15.09 -7.79
C GLN A 28 -7.63 -14.46 -6.64
N LEU A 29 -8.96 -14.50 -6.71
CA LEU A 29 -9.80 -13.99 -5.64
C LEU A 29 -9.61 -14.80 -4.35
N GLU A 30 -9.53 -16.13 -4.44
CA GLU A 30 -9.28 -17.00 -3.28
C GLU A 30 -7.95 -16.66 -2.59
N GLU A 31 -6.87 -16.46 -3.36
CA GLU A 31 -5.57 -16.04 -2.80
C GLU A 31 -5.66 -14.68 -2.08
N ARG A 32 -6.39 -13.73 -2.68
CA ARG A 32 -6.56 -12.39 -2.09
C ARG A 32 -7.42 -12.42 -0.83
N VAL A 33 -8.43 -13.27 -0.78
CA VAL A 33 -9.26 -13.50 0.42
C VAL A 33 -8.40 -14.06 1.55
N ALA A 34 -7.60 -15.09 1.26
CA ALA A 34 -6.71 -15.68 2.25
C ALA A 34 -5.67 -14.68 2.79
N ALA A 35 -5.21 -13.76 1.94
CA ALA A 35 -4.26 -12.71 2.31
C ALA A 35 -4.90 -11.48 2.98
N GLY A 36 -6.24 -11.40 3.04
CA GLY A 36 -6.96 -10.22 3.54
C GLY A 36 -6.72 -8.97 2.68
N LEU A 37 -6.48 -9.15 1.38
CA LEU A 37 -6.26 -8.06 0.43
C LEU A 37 -7.59 -7.61 -0.22
N PRO A 38 -7.66 -6.41 -0.83
CA PRO A 38 -8.83 -6.01 -1.59
C PRO A 38 -9.22 -7.09 -2.61
N PRO A 39 -10.51 -7.41 -2.79
CA PRO A 39 -11.67 -6.62 -2.39
C PRO A 39 -12.20 -6.86 -0.96
N VAL A 40 -11.68 -7.85 -0.22
CA VAL A 40 -12.17 -8.15 1.14
C VAL A 40 -11.45 -7.37 2.23
N GLY A 41 -10.20 -7.00 1.99
CA GLY A 41 -9.45 -6.04 2.80
C GLY A 41 -9.60 -4.61 2.30
N PHE A 42 -9.41 -3.66 3.19
CA PHE A 42 -9.42 -2.23 2.91
C PHE A 42 -8.03 -1.66 3.19
N GLN A 43 -7.51 -0.88 2.25
CA GLN A 43 -6.16 -0.38 2.33
C GLN A 43 -6.08 1.12 2.12
N ALA A 44 -5.08 1.75 2.73
CA ALA A 44 -4.73 3.14 2.46
C ALA A 44 -3.21 3.32 2.49
N LEU A 45 -2.70 4.30 1.76
CA LEU A 45 -1.27 4.62 1.73
C LEU A 45 -1.03 6.02 2.26
N LEU A 46 -0.15 6.16 3.25
CA LEU A 46 0.52 7.43 3.50
C LEU A 46 1.75 7.50 2.61
N ARG A 47 1.65 8.23 1.49
CA ARG A 47 2.77 8.48 0.58
C ARG A 47 3.54 9.71 1.06
N ALA A 48 4.87 9.66 1.01
CA ALA A 48 5.72 10.81 1.31
C ALA A 48 6.91 10.90 0.35
N GLU A 49 7.28 12.14 0.01
CA GLU A 49 8.42 12.41 -0.86
C GLU A 49 9.18 13.69 -0.49
N ALA A 50 10.50 13.65 -0.64
CA ALA A 50 11.40 14.79 -0.48
C ALA A 50 12.72 14.56 -1.23
N HIS A 51 13.52 15.61 -1.40
CA HIS A 51 14.85 15.48 -2.03
C HIS A 51 15.81 14.61 -1.18
N GLN A 52 15.68 14.67 0.15
CA GLN A 52 16.49 13.88 1.07
C GLN A 52 15.69 12.69 1.57
N LYS A 53 16.13 11.47 1.25
CA LYS A 53 15.51 10.21 1.71
C LYS A 53 15.30 10.17 3.23
N GLN A 54 16.29 10.64 3.99
CA GLN A 54 16.26 10.65 5.45
C GLN A 54 15.10 11.49 6.03
N GLN A 55 14.68 12.56 5.34
CA GLN A 55 13.51 13.35 5.75
C GLN A 55 12.20 12.56 5.60
N VAL A 56 12.10 11.77 4.53
CA VAL A 56 10.94 10.90 4.27
C VAL A 56 10.88 9.78 5.30
N GLU A 57 11.99 9.09 5.53
CA GLU A 57 12.08 8.02 6.53
C GLU A 57 11.73 8.51 7.92
N GLN A 58 12.28 9.67 8.33
CA GLN A 58 12.00 10.25 9.64
C GLN A 58 10.51 10.60 9.79
N PHE A 59 9.91 11.24 8.78
CA PHE A 59 8.49 11.56 8.81
C PHE A 59 7.63 10.29 8.92
N LEU A 60 7.89 9.25 8.13
CA LEU A 60 7.08 8.03 8.16
C LEU A 60 7.26 7.23 9.45
N LYS A 61 8.46 7.25 10.06
CA LYS A 61 8.68 6.66 11.39
C LYS A 61 7.85 7.39 12.45
N GLU A 62 7.91 8.71 12.49
CA GLU A 62 7.09 9.54 13.40
C GLU A 62 5.58 9.37 13.14
N ALA A 63 5.19 9.26 11.88
CA ALA A 63 3.81 9.00 11.49
C ALA A 63 3.30 7.67 12.07
N THR A 64 4.14 6.62 12.05
CA THR A 64 3.83 5.32 12.63
C THR A 64 3.67 5.40 14.15
N THR A 65 4.53 6.14 14.85
CA THR A 65 4.46 6.24 16.32
C THR A 65 3.23 7.00 16.81
N VAL A 66 2.71 7.95 16.03
CA VAL A 66 1.48 8.69 16.38
C VAL A 66 0.21 8.06 15.82
N PHE A 67 0.31 6.93 15.12
CA PHE A 67 -0.85 6.19 14.60
C PHE A 67 -1.74 5.72 15.76
N PRO A 68 -3.06 5.98 15.72
CA PRO A 68 -3.96 5.53 16.78
C PRO A 68 -4.00 4.01 16.91
N ALA A 69 -4.02 3.51 18.15
CA ALA A 69 -4.26 2.10 18.41
C ALA A 69 -5.62 1.66 17.85
N GLY A 70 -5.69 0.43 17.35
CA GLY A 70 -6.89 -0.15 16.77
C GLY A 70 -6.57 -1.36 15.89
N ALA A 71 -7.55 -1.79 15.09
CA ALA A 71 -7.46 -3.02 14.30
C ALA A 71 -6.63 -2.88 13.01
N THR A 72 -6.43 -1.66 12.50
CA THR A 72 -5.67 -1.40 11.28
C THR A 72 -4.19 -1.72 11.48
N ARG A 73 -3.66 -2.60 10.63
CA ARG A 73 -2.24 -2.94 10.56
C ARG A 73 -1.49 -1.89 9.76
N VAL A 74 -0.31 -1.51 10.23
CA VAL A 74 0.58 -0.55 9.55
C VAL A 74 1.84 -1.28 9.12
N PHE A 75 2.19 -1.17 7.84
CA PHE A 75 3.41 -1.74 7.25
C PHE A 75 4.32 -0.65 6.70
N GLY A 76 5.62 -0.89 6.76
CA GLY A 76 6.65 0.04 6.30
C GLY A 76 7.36 0.75 7.46
N PRO A 77 8.07 1.85 7.18
CA PRO A 77 8.19 2.54 5.88
C PRO A 77 8.87 1.69 4.81
N MET A 78 8.37 1.76 3.57
CA MET A 78 8.92 1.02 2.43
C MET A 78 9.11 1.92 1.20
N PRO A 79 10.13 1.68 0.35
CA PRO A 79 10.35 2.47 -0.85
C PRO A 79 9.24 2.26 -1.87
N ALA A 80 8.92 3.29 -2.65
CA ALA A 80 8.08 3.14 -3.84
C ALA A 80 8.79 2.31 -4.91
N ILE A 81 8.02 1.66 -5.81
CA ILE A 81 8.56 0.90 -6.96
C ILE A 81 9.58 1.75 -7.73
N MET A 82 9.26 3.02 -7.96
CA MET A 82 10.21 4.03 -8.41
C MET A 82 10.73 4.86 -7.22
N GLU A 83 11.82 4.40 -6.60
CA GLU A 83 12.37 5.03 -5.39
C GLU A 83 12.79 6.48 -5.62
N ARG A 84 13.34 6.82 -6.80
CA ARG A 84 13.79 8.18 -7.15
C ARG A 84 13.15 8.63 -8.46
N LEU A 85 12.34 9.69 -8.40
CA LEU A 85 11.78 10.36 -9.58
C LEU A 85 11.96 11.87 -9.46
N GLY A 86 12.52 12.51 -10.49
CA GLY A 86 12.75 13.96 -10.49
C GLY A 86 13.62 14.45 -9.33
N GLY A 87 14.60 13.64 -8.89
CA GLY A 87 15.49 13.98 -7.78
C GLY A 87 14.83 13.92 -6.39
N ARG A 88 13.63 13.36 -6.27
CA ARG A 88 12.93 13.15 -4.99
C ARG A 88 12.88 11.66 -4.67
N SER A 89 13.14 11.33 -3.41
CA SER A 89 12.99 9.98 -2.86
C SER A 89 11.54 9.77 -2.42
N ARG A 90 10.95 8.62 -2.75
CA ARG A 90 9.54 8.29 -2.46
C ARG A 90 9.43 7.03 -1.61
N MET A 91 8.65 7.13 -0.55
CA MET A 91 8.36 6.01 0.35
C MET A 91 6.91 6.10 0.83
N TYR A 92 6.39 5.01 1.37
CA TYR A 92 5.04 4.98 1.93
C TYR A 92 4.93 4.11 3.19
N LEU A 93 3.87 4.36 3.95
CA LEU A 93 3.28 3.40 4.89
C LEU A 93 2.02 2.82 4.26
N MET A 94 1.84 1.51 4.39
CA MET A 94 0.62 0.83 3.98
C MET A 94 -0.23 0.51 5.21
N LEU A 95 -1.47 0.97 5.19
CA LEU A 95 -2.50 0.66 6.16
C LEU A 95 -3.37 -0.45 5.58
N LEU A 96 -3.65 -1.49 6.37
CA LEU A 96 -4.53 -2.59 5.99
C LEU A 96 -5.51 -2.88 7.13
N SER A 97 -6.78 -2.97 6.80
CA SER A 97 -7.87 -3.25 7.73
C SER A 97 -8.85 -4.25 7.13
N GLU A 98 -9.47 -5.06 7.97
CA GLU A 98 -10.60 -5.92 7.59
C GLU A 98 -11.92 -5.13 7.48
N SER A 99 -11.93 -3.88 7.94
CA SER A 99 -13.10 -3.02 8.02
C SER A 99 -12.78 -1.61 7.54
N ARG A 100 -13.54 -1.15 6.53
CA ARG A 100 -13.49 0.23 6.03
C ARG A 100 -13.78 1.22 7.15
N ARG A 101 -14.75 0.92 8.00
CA ARG A 101 -15.13 1.78 9.13
C ARG A 101 -13.96 1.97 10.09
N ASP A 102 -13.26 0.90 10.46
CA ASP A 102 -12.16 0.98 11.42
C ASP A 102 -10.93 1.67 10.82
N LEU A 103 -10.68 1.46 9.52
CA LEU A 103 -9.65 2.18 8.78
C LEU A 103 -9.88 3.70 8.85
N HIS A 104 -11.08 4.16 8.51
CA HIS A 104 -11.43 5.59 8.58
C HIS A 104 -11.41 6.10 10.03
N ALA A 105 -11.97 5.35 10.98
CA ALA A 105 -11.98 5.73 12.39
C ALA A 105 -10.57 5.91 12.99
N GLN A 106 -9.55 5.25 12.44
CA GLN A 106 -8.15 5.46 12.82
C GLN A 106 -7.47 6.57 11.99
N ILE A 107 -7.76 6.69 10.69
CA ILE A 107 -7.18 7.74 9.84
C ILE A 107 -7.63 9.14 10.28
N ASP A 108 -8.91 9.32 10.60
CA ASP A 108 -9.48 10.62 10.95
C ASP A 108 -8.77 11.31 12.13
N PRO A 109 -8.57 10.66 13.29
CA PRO A 109 -7.77 11.22 14.38
C PRO A 109 -6.25 11.19 14.14
N TRP A 110 -5.77 10.42 13.16
CA TRP A 110 -4.35 10.41 12.78
C TRP A 110 -3.95 11.66 11.97
N LEU A 111 -4.81 12.12 11.06
CA LEU A 111 -4.59 13.31 10.23
C LEU A 111 -4.12 14.56 11.00
N PRO A 112 -4.78 15.01 12.09
CA PRO A 112 -4.31 16.16 12.85
C PRO A 112 -2.96 15.90 13.53
N ARG A 113 -2.68 14.66 13.98
CA ARG A 113 -1.38 14.28 14.57
C ARG A 113 -0.26 14.35 13.53
N LEU A 114 -0.51 13.86 12.30
CA LEU A 114 0.42 13.99 11.18
C LEU A 114 0.73 15.46 10.88
N ARG A 115 -0.29 16.32 10.80
CA ARG A 115 -0.13 17.75 10.53
C ARG A 115 0.64 18.48 11.64
N ALA A 116 0.57 18.00 12.89
CA ALA A 116 1.30 18.55 14.02
C ALA A 116 2.79 18.20 14.02
N LEU A 117 3.23 17.16 13.29
CA LEU A 117 4.64 16.79 13.20
C LEU A 117 5.46 17.88 12.50
N LYS A 118 6.60 18.27 13.10
CA LYS A 118 7.52 19.24 12.48
C LYS A 118 8.09 18.71 11.16
N THR A 119 8.28 17.40 11.05
CA THR A 119 8.78 16.70 9.87
C THR A 119 7.78 16.71 8.71
N ALA A 120 6.48 16.80 8.98
CA ALA A 120 5.44 16.89 7.95
C ALA A 120 5.58 18.12 7.04
N ARG A 121 6.25 19.19 7.51
CA ARG A 121 6.54 20.40 6.73
C ARG A 121 7.77 20.25 5.81
N LYS A 122 8.59 19.22 6.02
CA LYS A 122 9.82 18.96 5.24
C LYS A 122 9.59 18.01 4.07
N VAL A 123 8.44 17.35 4.04
CA VAL A 123 8.06 16.38 3.01
C VAL A 123 6.77 16.81 2.35
N ARG A 124 6.56 16.40 1.09
CA ARG A 124 5.22 16.39 0.50
C ARG A 124 4.61 15.04 0.82
N TRP A 125 3.41 15.02 1.37
CA TRP A 125 2.73 13.78 1.73
C TRP A 125 1.24 13.83 1.38
N SER A 126 0.65 12.66 1.20
CA SER A 126 -0.77 12.47 0.92
C SER A 126 -1.25 11.14 1.46
N ILE A 127 -2.53 11.03 1.80
CA ILE A 127 -3.18 9.76 2.09
C ILE A 127 -4.04 9.38 0.89
N ASP A 128 -3.86 8.16 0.41
CA ASP A 128 -4.60 7.57 -0.71
C ASP A 128 -5.43 6.40 -0.15
N VAL A 129 -6.75 6.46 -0.27
CA VAL A 129 -7.67 5.43 0.24
C VAL A 129 -8.13 4.56 -0.92
N ASP A 130 -8.09 3.24 -0.74
CA ASP A 130 -8.29 2.25 -1.80
C ASP A 130 -7.38 2.47 -3.04
N PRO A 131 -6.05 2.60 -2.85
CA PRO A 131 -5.10 2.75 -3.95
C PRO A 131 -5.20 1.56 -4.92
N GLN A 132 -5.19 1.87 -6.21
CA GLN A 132 -5.09 0.87 -7.29
C GLN A 132 -3.66 0.37 -7.49
N GLU A 133 -2.67 1.20 -7.14
CA GLU A 133 -1.24 0.91 -7.32
C GLU A 133 -0.44 1.28 -6.06
N LEU A 134 0.53 0.43 -5.71
CA LEU A 134 1.51 0.62 -4.63
C LEU A 134 2.74 1.37 -5.12
#